data_AF-A0A1K2I4T3-F1
#
_entry.id   AF-A0A1K2I4T3-F1
#
_cell.length_a   1.000
_cell.length_b   1.000
_cell.length_c   1.000
_cell.angle_alpha   90.00
_cell.angle_beta   90.00
_cell.angle_gamma   90.00
#
_symmetry.space_group_name_H-M   'P 1'
#
loop_
_entity.id
_entity.type
_entity.pdbx_description
1 polymer ?
#
loop_
_entity_poly.entity_id
_entity_poly.type
_entity_poly.pdbx_seq_one_letter_code
_entity_poly.pdbx_strand_id
1 'polypeptide(L)'
;MTEKFSATVKTLLTEVKQLAKSPVTLEIGSDRAGYLRHDQSYQERSADGSLKVVVADVTNIDYTASHELLHLLLSQQHYPQIHFNLTTHDHDLDQQLEATAVELYHAVVHVPIVAVQKQRGIIDDTVQAQYLKGIETVVPPEDPAKNDRLLIFRTLTLLDALVFYQGQPATAKKVLTARYPIAYQGAEQLYQILADKPIDSPFTLRRAVVKLFAAFDQWLANVGLAQTHHNQFVTLDGVFSQRQTHLEVRQLFQILHSELTLRDNKRSAYIGLGKNDQQNTFVLSAPQAEKQRADFFKQIYGQKITDFLQKQHLPLLIR
;
A
#
# COMPACT_ATOMS: atom_id res chain seq x y z
N MET A 1 -34.64 -8.56 -12.66
CA MET A 1 -33.62 -8.94 -11.67
C MET A 1 -33.23 -7.69 -10.90
N THR A 2 -33.87 -7.47 -9.77
CA THR A 2 -33.81 -6.24 -8.98
C THR A 2 -32.58 -6.29 -8.06
N GLU A 3 -31.52 -5.65 -8.54
CA GLU A 3 -30.43 -5.00 -7.78
C GLU A 3 -29.76 -5.78 -6.64
N LYS A 4 -28.71 -6.56 -6.97
CA LYS A 4 -27.81 -7.26 -6.02
C LYS A 4 -26.95 -6.34 -5.12
N PHE A 5 -27.03 -5.02 -5.27
CA PHE A 5 -26.18 -4.04 -4.59
C PHE A 5 -27.03 -2.91 -4.01
N SER A 6 -26.58 -2.33 -2.89
CA SER A 6 -27.13 -1.07 -2.36
C SER A 6 -27.05 0.07 -3.37
N ALA A 7 -27.85 1.12 -3.17
CA ALA A 7 -27.76 2.34 -3.96
C ALA A 7 -26.34 2.96 -3.90
N THR A 8 -25.74 2.93 -2.71
CA THR A 8 -24.38 3.44 -2.46
C THR A 8 -23.33 2.78 -3.35
N VAL A 9 -23.34 1.45 -3.46
CA VAL A 9 -22.38 0.71 -4.30
C VAL A 9 -22.62 0.95 -5.79
N LYS A 10 -23.88 1.12 -6.23
CA LYS A 10 -24.16 1.49 -7.62
C LYS A 10 -23.63 2.88 -7.97
N THR A 11 -23.74 3.83 -7.05
CA THR A 11 -23.17 5.17 -7.22
C THR A 11 -21.64 5.09 -7.31
N LEU A 12 -20.97 4.34 -6.43
CA LEU A 12 -19.52 4.11 -6.51
C LEU A 12 -19.10 3.47 -7.84
N LEU A 13 -19.82 2.44 -8.31
CA LEU A 13 -19.53 1.81 -9.60
C LEU A 13 -19.66 2.82 -10.75
N THR A 14 -20.61 3.74 -10.65
CA THR A 14 -20.80 4.79 -11.65
C THR A 14 -19.66 5.80 -11.63
N GLU A 15 -19.23 6.24 -10.44
CA GLU A 15 -18.05 7.10 -10.26
C GLU A 15 -16.80 6.46 -10.87
N VAL A 16 -16.55 5.18 -10.58
CA VAL A 16 -15.41 4.43 -11.15
C VAL A 16 -15.49 4.39 -12.68
N LYS A 17 -16.66 4.05 -13.24
CA LYS A 17 -16.86 3.96 -14.69
C LYS A 17 -16.66 5.29 -15.41
N GLN A 18 -16.95 6.42 -14.76
CA GLN A 18 -16.74 7.75 -15.35
C GLN A 18 -15.25 8.11 -15.45
N LEU A 19 -14.42 7.63 -14.53
CA LEU A 19 -12.98 7.91 -14.51
C LEU A 19 -12.17 6.85 -15.27
N ALA A 20 -12.66 5.62 -15.36
CA ALA A 20 -11.95 4.52 -15.99
C ALA A 20 -11.85 4.71 -17.52
N LYS A 21 -10.63 4.52 -18.04
CA LYS A 21 -10.36 4.52 -19.50
C LYS A 21 -10.82 3.23 -20.19
N SER A 22 -11.15 2.19 -19.42
CA SER A 22 -11.53 0.86 -19.89
C SER A 22 -12.78 0.40 -19.15
N PRO A 23 -13.59 -0.51 -19.74
CA PRO A 23 -14.79 -1.03 -19.08
C PRO A 23 -14.48 -1.65 -17.73
N VAL A 24 -15.29 -1.32 -16.71
CA VAL A 24 -15.23 -1.92 -15.37
C VAL A 24 -16.52 -2.70 -15.09
N THR A 25 -16.38 -3.97 -14.75
CA THR A 25 -17.49 -4.86 -14.39
C THR A 25 -17.32 -5.43 -12.98
N LEU A 26 -18.44 -5.73 -12.32
CA LEU A 26 -18.47 -6.43 -11.04
C LEU A 26 -19.06 -7.82 -11.26
N GLU A 27 -18.35 -8.83 -10.77
CA GLU A 27 -18.81 -10.21 -10.69
C GLU A 27 -18.96 -10.59 -9.22
N ILE A 28 -20.05 -11.28 -8.89
CA ILE A 28 -20.32 -11.74 -7.53
C ILE A 28 -20.22 -13.26 -7.55
N GLY A 29 -19.34 -13.80 -6.70
CA GLY A 29 -19.20 -15.22 -6.44
C GLY A 29 -20.37 -15.78 -5.61
N SER A 30 -20.12 -16.94 -4.99
CA SER A 30 -21.14 -17.67 -4.22
C SER A 30 -20.71 -18.00 -2.80
N ASP A 31 -19.46 -17.74 -2.43
CA ASP A 31 -18.89 -18.22 -1.17
C ASP A 31 -19.43 -17.40 0.02
N ARG A 32 -19.53 -18.02 1.20
CA ARG A 32 -20.02 -17.34 2.41
C ARG A 32 -19.30 -17.86 3.64
N ALA A 33 -18.17 -17.25 3.96
CA ALA A 33 -17.36 -17.58 5.12
C ALA A 33 -18.01 -17.15 6.45
N GLY A 34 -18.92 -16.16 6.42
CA GLY A 34 -19.58 -15.64 7.61
C GLY A 34 -18.68 -14.75 8.49
N TYR A 35 -17.60 -14.22 7.90
CA TYR A 35 -16.72 -13.18 8.42
C TYR A 35 -16.14 -12.36 7.26
N LEU A 36 -15.59 -11.17 7.56
CA LEU A 36 -15.02 -10.26 6.55
C LEU A 36 -13.50 -10.15 6.65
N ARG A 37 -12.84 -10.11 5.48
CA ARG A 37 -11.41 -9.87 5.27
C ARG A 37 -11.22 -9.13 3.94
N HIS A 38 -10.12 -8.39 3.81
CA HIS A 38 -9.80 -7.64 2.59
C HIS A 38 -9.32 -8.54 1.43
N ASP A 39 -8.98 -9.81 1.67
CA ASP A 39 -8.54 -10.78 0.67
C ASP A 39 -9.69 -11.58 0.02
N GLN A 40 -10.94 -11.26 0.35
CA GLN A 40 -12.14 -11.92 -0.17
C GLN A 40 -12.63 -11.35 -1.51
N SER A 41 -11.84 -10.48 -2.12
CA SER A 41 -12.04 -9.93 -3.46
C SER A 41 -10.72 -9.82 -4.21
N TYR A 42 -10.82 -9.82 -5.53
CA TYR A 42 -9.67 -9.66 -6.40
C TYR A 42 -10.06 -9.03 -7.73
N GLN A 43 -9.06 -8.56 -8.45
CA GLN A 43 -9.23 -7.87 -9.73
C GLN A 43 -8.58 -8.69 -10.85
N GLU A 44 -9.34 -8.92 -11.92
CA GLU A 44 -8.85 -9.53 -13.15
C GLU A 44 -8.79 -8.47 -14.25
N ARG A 45 -7.63 -8.31 -14.87
CA ARG A 45 -7.47 -7.47 -16.05
C ARG A 45 -7.43 -8.36 -17.30
N SER A 46 -8.36 -8.11 -18.21
CA SER A 46 -8.43 -8.79 -19.50
C SER A 46 -7.38 -8.25 -20.47
N ALA A 47 -7.08 -9.02 -21.53
CA ALA A 47 -6.13 -8.63 -22.57
C ALA A 47 -6.55 -7.35 -23.34
N ASP A 48 -7.84 -7.05 -23.40
CA ASP A 48 -8.39 -5.81 -24.00
C ASP A 48 -8.32 -4.59 -23.06
N GLY A 49 -7.74 -4.77 -21.87
CA GLY A 49 -7.61 -3.73 -20.85
C GLY A 49 -8.85 -3.57 -19.97
N SER A 50 -9.95 -4.27 -20.25
CA SER A 50 -11.12 -4.28 -19.37
C SER A 50 -10.77 -4.84 -17.99
N LEU A 51 -11.43 -4.31 -16.97
CA LEU A 51 -11.19 -4.66 -15.58
C LEU A 51 -12.44 -5.29 -14.98
N LYS A 52 -12.27 -6.47 -14.41
CA LYS A 52 -13.31 -7.21 -13.71
C LYS A 52 -12.96 -7.28 -12.24
N VAL A 53 -13.84 -6.78 -11.39
CA VAL A 53 -13.73 -6.91 -9.94
C VAL A 53 -14.59 -8.08 -9.50
N VAL A 54 -13.97 -9.08 -8.88
CA VAL A 54 -14.66 -10.29 -8.40
C VAL A 54 -14.79 -10.21 -6.88
N VAL A 55 -16.03 -10.22 -6.40
CA VAL A 55 -16.37 -10.34 -4.99
C VAL A 55 -16.64 -11.82 -4.71
N ALA A 56 -15.64 -12.55 -4.24
CA ALA A 56 -15.73 -14.00 -4.09
C ALA A 56 -16.69 -14.39 -2.94
N ASP A 57 -16.60 -13.68 -1.81
CA ASP A 57 -17.41 -13.91 -0.63
C ASP A 57 -18.61 -12.95 -0.54
N VAL A 58 -19.81 -13.51 -0.37
CA VAL A 58 -21.08 -12.79 -0.30
C VAL A 58 -21.59 -12.55 1.13
N THR A 59 -20.75 -12.71 2.15
CA THR A 59 -21.08 -12.44 3.56
C THR A 59 -21.55 -11.00 3.77
N ASN A 60 -20.87 -10.04 3.12
CA ASN A 60 -21.34 -8.66 3.01
C ASN A 60 -20.88 -8.07 1.68
N ILE A 61 -21.69 -8.24 0.64
CA ILE A 61 -21.36 -7.85 -0.73
C ILE A 61 -21.09 -6.34 -0.82
N ASP A 62 -21.88 -5.52 -0.13
CA ASP A 62 -21.74 -4.06 -0.22
C ASP A 62 -20.41 -3.58 0.37
N TYR A 63 -20.00 -4.15 1.49
CA TYR A 63 -18.68 -3.89 2.08
C TYR A 63 -17.56 -4.26 1.11
N THR A 64 -17.52 -5.51 0.66
CA THR A 64 -16.41 -6.01 -0.17
C THR A 64 -16.36 -5.31 -1.53
N ALA A 65 -17.51 -5.12 -2.19
CA ALA A 65 -17.58 -4.43 -3.47
C ALA A 65 -17.15 -2.95 -3.34
N SER A 66 -17.63 -2.23 -2.32
CA SER A 66 -17.24 -0.84 -2.14
C SER A 66 -15.76 -0.68 -1.82
N HIS A 67 -15.17 -1.61 -1.07
CA HIS A 67 -13.74 -1.61 -0.76
C HIS A 67 -12.88 -1.62 -2.03
N GLU A 68 -13.14 -2.57 -2.93
CA GLU A 68 -12.45 -2.67 -4.21
C GLU A 68 -12.71 -1.47 -5.12
N LEU A 69 -13.96 -1.01 -5.22
CA LEU A 69 -14.29 0.16 -6.05
C LEU A 69 -13.57 1.42 -5.56
N LEU A 70 -13.37 1.56 -4.24
CA LEU A 70 -12.64 2.69 -3.67
C LEU A 70 -11.14 2.59 -3.94
N HIS A 71 -10.54 1.39 -3.88
CA HIS A 71 -9.17 1.17 -4.37
C HIS A 71 -9.02 1.59 -5.84
N LEU A 72 -9.98 1.23 -6.69
CA LEU A 72 -10.00 1.66 -8.09
C LEU A 72 -10.11 3.16 -8.25
N LEU A 73 -10.98 3.83 -7.48
CA LEU A 73 -11.10 5.28 -7.51
C LEU A 73 -9.78 5.97 -7.17
N LEU A 74 -9.10 5.52 -6.11
CA LEU A 74 -7.80 6.08 -5.73
C LEU A 74 -6.75 5.87 -6.83
N SER A 75 -6.73 4.70 -7.45
CA SER A 75 -5.85 4.42 -8.61
C SER A 75 -6.13 5.36 -9.80
N GLN A 76 -7.40 5.56 -10.16
CA GLN A 76 -7.79 6.49 -11.25
C GLN A 76 -7.52 7.96 -10.90
N GLN A 77 -7.54 8.31 -9.62
CA GLN A 77 -7.23 9.65 -9.11
C GLN A 77 -5.72 9.90 -8.93
N HIS A 78 -4.88 9.05 -9.52
CA HIS A 78 -3.43 9.25 -9.55
C HIS A 78 -2.80 9.29 -8.14
N TYR A 79 -3.32 8.49 -7.21
CA TYR A 79 -2.62 8.22 -5.95
C TYR A 79 -1.34 7.41 -6.21
N PRO A 80 -0.25 7.70 -5.49
CA PRO A 80 1.05 7.08 -5.70
C PRO A 80 1.00 5.58 -5.40
N GLN A 81 1.61 4.76 -6.26
CA GLN A 81 1.70 3.32 -6.10
C GLN A 81 3.10 2.87 -5.70
N ILE A 82 3.21 1.65 -5.19
CA ILE A 82 4.48 0.98 -4.92
C ILE A 82 4.83 0.00 -6.04
N HIS A 83 6.13 -0.15 -6.31
CA HIS A 83 6.68 -1.06 -7.30
C HIS A 83 7.91 -1.78 -6.75
N PHE A 84 8.10 -3.03 -7.19
CA PHE A 84 9.23 -3.88 -6.78
C PHE A 84 10.16 -4.13 -7.96
N ASN A 85 11.10 -3.21 -8.16
CA ASN A 85 12.07 -3.28 -9.27
C ASN A 85 13.40 -3.94 -8.87
N LEU A 86 13.57 -4.24 -7.58
CA LEU A 86 14.80 -4.75 -6.99
C LEU A 86 14.63 -6.20 -6.52
N THR A 87 15.76 -6.86 -6.29
CA THR A 87 15.83 -8.24 -5.80
C THR A 87 17.08 -8.42 -4.96
N THR A 88 16.94 -9.18 -3.87
CA THR A 88 18.03 -9.64 -3.00
C THR A 88 18.72 -10.90 -3.54
N HIS A 89 18.15 -11.50 -4.59
CA HIS A 89 18.46 -12.85 -5.10
C HIS A 89 18.03 -14.01 -4.20
N ASP A 90 17.44 -13.71 -3.03
CA ASP A 90 16.76 -14.67 -2.19
C ASP A 90 15.25 -14.48 -2.38
N HIS A 91 14.61 -15.49 -2.96
CA HIS A 91 13.18 -15.44 -3.27
C HIS A 91 12.31 -15.30 -2.01
N ASP A 92 12.67 -15.99 -0.94
CA ASP A 92 11.87 -16.01 0.29
C ASP A 92 12.04 -14.67 1.02
N LEU A 93 13.24 -14.10 1.01
CA LEU A 93 13.48 -12.76 1.53
C LEU A 93 12.75 -11.69 0.71
N ASP A 94 12.83 -11.75 -0.62
CA ASP A 94 12.10 -10.82 -1.51
C ASP A 94 10.59 -10.89 -1.23
N GLN A 95 10.02 -12.09 -1.10
CA GLN A 95 8.60 -12.28 -0.79
C GLN A 95 8.23 -11.68 0.58
N GLN A 96 9.08 -11.83 1.60
CA GLN A 96 8.83 -11.26 2.93
C GLN A 96 8.90 -9.71 2.91
N LEU A 97 9.88 -9.15 2.22
CA LEU A 97 10.03 -7.69 2.07
C LEU A 97 8.85 -7.10 1.29
N GLU A 98 8.42 -7.77 0.22
CA GLU A 98 7.25 -7.39 -0.56
C GLU A 98 5.96 -7.47 0.26
N ALA A 99 5.71 -8.59 0.92
CA ALA A 99 4.49 -8.77 1.71
C ALA A 99 4.36 -7.70 2.79
N THR A 100 5.43 -7.45 3.54
CA THR A 100 5.41 -6.41 4.59
C THR A 100 5.26 -5.00 4.01
N ALA A 101 5.89 -4.69 2.86
CA ALA A 101 5.71 -3.41 2.18
C ALA A 101 4.26 -3.20 1.69
N VAL A 102 3.66 -4.23 1.10
CA VAL A 102 2.28 -4.21 0.61
C VAL A 102 1.30 -4.00 1.77
N GLU A 103 1.44 -4.74 2.87
CA GLU A 103 0.57 -4.60 4.05
C GLU A 103 0.65 -3.20 4.66
N LEU A 104 1.85 -2.63 4.80
CA LEU A 104 2.04 -1.27 5.30
C LEU A 104 1.45 -0.22 4.34
N TYR A 105 1.66 -0.38 3.03
CA TYR A 105 1.08 0.51 2.03
C TYR A 105 -0.46 0.44 2.04
N HIS A 106 -1.03 -0.77 2.08
CA HIS A 106 -2.48 -0.98 2.17
C HIS A 106 -3.07 -0.38 3.44
N ALA A 107 -2.43 -0.51 4.60
CA ALA A 107 -2.89 0.15 5.82
C ALA A 107 -3.02 1.67 5.65
N VAL A 108 -2.11 2.31 4.91
CA VAL A 108 -2.22 3.75 4.60
C VAL A 108 -3.36 4.03 3.62
N VAL A 109 -3.49 3.24 2.55
CA VAL A 109 -4.55 3.36 1.54
C VAL A 109 -5.94 3.13 2.14
N HIS A 110 -6.05 2.25 3.12
CA HIS A 110 -7.32 1.94 3.77
C HIS A 110 -7.83 3.09 4.64
N VAL A 111 -7.00 4.04 5.06
CA VAL A 111 -7.45 5.20 5.85
C VAL A 111 -8.55 6.00 5.12
N PRO A 112 -8.33 6.53 3.90
CA PRO A 112 -9.40 7.22 3.17
C PRO A 112 -10.54 6.29 2.74
N ILE A 113 -10.27 5.02 2.42
CA ILE A 113 -11.31 4.05 2.01
C ILE A 113 -12.31 3.82 3.15
N VAL A 114 -11.82 3.46 4.33
CA VAL A 114 -12.63 3.21 5.53
C VAL A 114 -13.41 4.47 5.91
N ALA A 115 -12.78 5.64 5.81
CA ALA A 115 -13.47 6.91 6.07
C ALA A 115 -14.68 7.10 5.14
N VAL A 116 -14.52 6.84 3.84
CA VAL A 116 -15.63 6.93 2.87
C VAL A 116 -16.69 5.85 3.12
N GLN A 117 -16.30 4.60 3.36
CA GLN A 117 -17.27 3.53 3.64
C GLN A 117 -18.10 3.82 4.89
N LYS A 118 -17.49 4.35 5.95
CA LYS A 118 -18.20 4.77 7.16
C LYS A 118 -19.10 5.99 6.92
N GLN A 119 -18.60 7.00 6.21
CA GLN A 119 -19.40 8.18 5.85
C GLN A 119 -20.63 7.82 5.02
N ARG A 120 -20.52 6.82 4.13
CA ARG A 120 -21.62 6.33 3.29
C ARG A 120 -22.48 5.25 3.97
N GLY A 121 -22.26 4.98 5.27
CA GLY A 121 -23.05 4.03 6.06
C GLY A 121 -22.86 2.55 5.70
N ILE A 122 -21.77 2.21 5.01
CA ILE A 122 -21.46 0.83 4.62
C ILE A 122 -20.86 0.06 5.80
N ILE A 123 -19.97 0.70 6.57
CA ILE A 123 -19.42 0.12 7.80
C ILE A 123 -20.39 0.43 8.94
N ASP A 124 -21.19 -0.56 9.30
CA ASP A 124 -22.09 -0.56 10.46
C ASP A 124 -21.59 -1.53 11.55
N ASP A 125 -22.36 -1.72 12.61
CA ASP A 125 -22.02 -2.63 13.71
C ASP A 125 -21.95 -4.10 13.26
N THR A 126 -22.72 -4.49 12.25
CA THR A 126 -22.71 -5.85 11.69
C THR A 126 -21.39 -6.11 10.96
N VAL A 127 -20.98 -5.19 10.09
CA VAL A 127 -19.70 -5.24 9.36
C VAL A 127 -18.54 -5.24 10.34
N GLN A 128 -18.59 -4.40 11.37
CA GLN A 128 -17.58 -4.37 12.43
C GLN A 128 -17.45 -5.70 13.18
N ALA A 129 -18.57 -6.36 13.52
CA ALA A 129 -18.55 -7.66 14.17
C ALA A 129 -18.04 -8.77 13.24
N GLN A 130 -18.44 -8.75 11.97
CA GLN A 130 -17.97 -9.72 10.96
C GLN A 130 -16.46 -9.56 10.68
N TYR A 131 -15.94 -8.34 10.69
CA TYR A 131 -14.51 -8.07 10.53
C TYR A 131 -13.69 -8.57 11.72
N LEU A 132 -14.13 -8.31 12.96
CA LEU A 132 -13.48 -8.86 14.17
C LEU A 132 -13.44 -10.39 14.13
N LYS A 133 -14.55 -11.02 13.78
CA LYS A 133 -14.63 -12.47 13.63
C LYS A 133 -13.64 -12.99 12.59
N GLY A 134 -13.40 -12.23 11.51
CA GLY A 134 -12.40 -12.55 10.50
C GLY A 134 -11.00 -12.61 11.11
N ILE A 135 -10.63 -11.60 11.90
CA ILE A 135 -9.35 -11.59 12.64
C ILE A 135 -9.26 -12.80 13.57
N GLU A 136 -10.27 -13.04 14.40
CA GLU A 136 -10.23 -14.15 15.38
C GLU A 136 -10.13 -15.54 14.74
N THR A 137 -10.62 -15.67 13.50
CA THR A 137 -10.62 -16.92 12.74
C THR A 137 -9.26 -17.18 12.11
N VAL A 138 -8.64 -16.17 11.50
CA VAL A 138 -7.43 -16.36 10.68
C VAL A 138 -6.14 -16.02 11.41
N VAL A 139 -6.20 -15.23 12.49
CA VAL A 139 -5.02 -14.78 13.24
C VAL A 139 -4.91 -15.60 14.53
N PRO A 140 -3.96 -16.55 14.62
CA PRO A 140 -3.77 -17.36 15.83
C PRO A 140 -3.40 -16.45 17.02
N PRO A 141 -3.94 -16.65 18.23
CA PRO A 141 -3.58 -15.85 19.41
C PRO A 141 -2.08 -15.98 19.73
N GLU A 142 -1.53 -14.98 20.42
CA GLU A 142 -0.18 -15.05 20.97
C GLU A 142 -0.08 -16.14 22.05
N ASP A 143 1.05 -16.83 22.08
CA ASP A 143 1.36 -17.86 23.05
C ASP A 143 2.69 -17.50 23.73
N PRO A 144 2.68 -17.02 24.98
CA PRO A 144 3.88 -16.56 25.68
C PRO A 144 4.88 -17.71 25.94
N ALA A 145 4.47 -18.97 25.77
CA ALA A 145 5.34 -20.12 25.95
C ALA A 145 6.14 -20.48 24.68
N LYS A 146 5.93 -19.80 23.55
CA LYS A 146 6.58 -20.09 22.27
C LYS A 146 7.36 -18.89 21.74
N ASN A 147 8.43 -19.17 20.99
CA ASN A 147 9.07 -18.15 20.19
C ASN A 147 8.09 -17.68 19.09
N ASP A 148 7.80 -16.38 19.06
CA ASP A 148 6.73 -15.85 18.24
C ASP A 148 7.19 -15.51 16.82
N ARG A 149 7.08 -16.50 15.92
CA ARG A 149 7.36 -16.33 14.49
C ARG A 149 6.27 -15.53 13.75
N LEU A 150 5.14 -15.25 14.37
CA LEU A 150 3.99 -14.59 13.76
C LEU A 150 3.83 -13.14 14.21
N LEU A 151 4.76 -12.61 15.02
CA LEU A 151 4.67 -11.27 15.60
C LEU A 151 4.45 -10.18 14.53
N ILE A 152 5.23 -10.20 13.45
CA ILE A 152 5.10 -9.24 12.34
C ILE A 152 3.72 -9.37 11.68
N PHE A 153 3.32 -10.59 11.31
CA PHE A 153 2.02 -10.85 10.69
C PHE A 153 0.85 -10.35 11.53
N ARG A 154 0.86 -10.64 12.84
CA ARG A 154 -0.17 -10.15 13.78
C ARG A 154 -0.15 -8.63 13.86
N THR A 155 1.03 -8.03 13.99
CA THR A 155 1.16 -6.58 14.16
C THR A 155 0.60 -5.83 12.95
N LEU A 156 0.95 -6.26 11.73
CA LEU A 156 0.45 -5.64 10.50
C LEU A 156 -1.06 -5.89 10.31
N THR A 157 -1.55 -7.09 10.60
CA THR A 157 -2.99 -7.38 10.57
C THR A 157 -3.78 -6.50 11.56
N LEU A 158 -3.24 -6.29 12.76
CA LEU A 158 -3.87 -5.47 13.78
C LEU A 158 -3.74 -3.97 13.50
N LEU A 159 -2.68 -3.53 12.81
CA LEU A 159 -2.56 -2.17 12.31
C LEU A 159 -3.69 -1.88 11.32
N ASP A 160 -3.92 -2.77 10.36
CA ASP A 160 -5.03 -2.63 9.41
C ASP A 160 -6.39 -2.66 10.11
N ALA A 161 -6.53 -3.50 11.15
CA ALA A 161 -7.72 -3.49 12.00
C ALA A 161 -7.93 -2.15 12.72
N LEU A 162 -6.87 -1.54 13.24
CA LEU A 162 -6.95 -0.21 13.86
C LEU A 162 -7.34 0.86 12.84
N VAL A 163 -6.88 0.75 11.59
CA VAL A 163 -7.34 1.61 10.49
C VAL A 163 -8.83 1.41 10.23
N PHE A 164 -9.30 0.16 10.12
CA PHE A 164 -10.71 -0.18 9.96
C PHE A 164 -11.60 0.39 11.08
N TYR A 165 -11.18 0.29 12.34
CA TYR A 165 -11.90 0.87 13.48
C TYR A 165 -11.62 2.36 13.71
N GLN A 166 -10.82 3.01 12.85
CA GLN A 166 -10.37 4.39 13.01
C GLN A 166 -9.81 4.69 14.43
N GLY A 167 -9.02 3.75 14.95
CA GLY A 167 -8.37 3.85 16.26
C GLY A 167 -9.31 3.68 17.45
N GLN A 168 -10.60 3.43 17.22
CA GLN A 168 -11.62 3.29 18.28
C GLN A 168 -12.29 1.92 18.26
N PRO A 169 -11.54 0.82 18.43
CA PRO A 169 -12.11 -0.52 18.44
C PRO A 169 -12.85 -0.80 19.76
N ALA A 170 -13.65 0.09 20.36
CA ALA A 170 -14.09 -0.04 21.76
C ALA A 170 -14.63 -1.45 22.13
N THR A 171 -15.49 -2.03 21.28
CA THR A 171 -16.01 -3.40 21.45
C THR A 171 -14.96 -4.49 21.16
N ALA A 172 -14.08 -4.26 20.19
CA ALA A 172 -13.03 -5.20 19.77
C ALA A 172 -11.76 -5.12 20.63
N LYS A 173 -11.47 -3.99 21.29
CA LYS A 173 -10.20 -3.67 21.97
C LYS A 173 -9.90 -4.71 23.03
N LYS A 174 -10.91 -5.05 23.83
CA LYS A 174 -10.78 -6.08 24.87
C LYS A 174 -10.34 -7.43 24.29
N VAL A 175 -10.90 -7.82 23.15
CA VAL A 175 -10.55 -9.08 22.47
C VAL A 175 -9.13 -9.00 21.90
N LEU A 176 -8.82 -7.91 21.19
CA LEU A 176 -7.52 -7.75 20.53
C LEU A 176 -6.37 -7.66 21.54
N THR A 177 -6.52 -6.87 22.61
CA THR A 177 -5.50 -6.76 23.66
C THR A 177 -5.33 -8.06 24.44
N ALA A 178 -6.40 -8.83 24.67
CA ALA A 178 -6.31 -10.10 25.40
C ALA A 178 -5.66 -11.22 24.56
N ARG A 179 -5.95 -11.27 23.25
CA ARG A 179 -5.45 -12.34 22.36
C ARG A 179 -4.08 -12.04 21.77
N TYR A 180 -3.72 -10.76 21.62
CA TYR A 180 -2.52 -10.31 20.91
C TYR A 180 -1.80 -9.16 21.64
N PRO A 181 -1.46 -9.30 22.93
CA PRO A 181 -0.96 -8.19 23.74
C PRO A 181 0.27 -7.48 23.16
N ILE A 182 1.25 -8.22 22.61
CA ILE A 182 2.49 -7.64 22.09
C ILE A 182 2.25 -7.01 20.70
N ALA A 183 1.63 -7.75 19.80
CA ALA A 183 1.34 -7.29 18.44
C ALA A 183 0.36 -6.11 18.43
N TYR A 184 -0.63 -6.10 19.34
CA TYR A 184 -1.58 -5.00 19.48
C TYR A 184 -0.88 -3.73 19.94
N GLN A 185 0.09 -3.83 20.88
CA GLN A 185 0.90 -2.67 21.28
C GLN A 185 1.73 -2.12 20.10
N GLY A 186 2.35 -2.99 19.31
CA GLY A 186 3.08 -2.58 18.10
C GLY A 186 2.16 -1.91 17.07
N ALA A 187 0.97 -2.48 16.86
CA ALA A 187 -0.04 -1.93 15.96
C ALA A 187 -0.53 -0.55 16.43
N GLU A 188 -0.76 -0.35 17.73
CA GLU A 188 -1.14 0.95 18.29
C GLU A 188 -0.05 2.00 18.04
N GLN A 189 1.24 1.64 18.21
CA GLN A 189 2.36 2.56 17.93
C GLN A 189 2.41 2.98 16.45
N LEU A 190 2.28 2.02 15.54
CA LEU A 190 2.29 2.29 14.10
C LEU A 190 1.04 3.09 13.66
N TYR A 191 -0.12 2.80 14.24
CA TYR A 191 -1.35 3.51 13.94
C TYR A 191 -1.28 5.00 14.31
N GLN A 192 -0.57 5.37 15.39
CA GLN A 192 -0.38 6.79 15.73
C GLN A 192 0.29 7.59 14.61
N ILE A 193 1.15 6.95 13.81
CA ILE A 193 1.78 7.59 12.65
C ILE A 193 0.74 7.95 11.59
N LEU A 194 -0.26 7.09 11.40
CA LEU A 194 -1.36 7.30 10.46
C LEU A 194 -2.39 8.31 11.01
N ALA A 195 -2.59 8.34 12.32
CA ALA A 195 -3.55 9.23 12.97
C ALA A 195 -3.03 10.67 13.16
N ASP A 196 -1.70 10.91 13.14
CA ASP A 196 -1.10 12.23 13.38
C ASP A 196 -1.55 13.31 12.38
N LYS A 197 -1.81 12.93 11.12
CA LYS A 197 -2.22 13.88 10.06
C LYS A 197 -3.28 13.27 9.15
N PRO A 198 -4.21 14.08 8.60
CA PRO A 198 -5.13 13.61 7.58
C PRO A 198 -4.42 13.00 6.37
N ILE A 199 -5.02 11.96 5.80
CA ILE A 199 -4.61 11.31 4.54
C ILE A 199 -5.76 11.52 3.56
N ASP A 200 -5.76 12.68 2.90
CA ASP A 200 -6.87 13.19 2.07
C ASP A 200 -6.44 13.64 0.66
N SER A 201 -5.15 13.49 0.33
CA SER A 201 -4.57 13.81 -0.98
C SER A 201 -3.47 12.80 -1.36
N PRO A 202 -3.10 12.72 -2.66
CA PRO A 202 -1.96 11.91 -3.10
C PRO A 202 -0.66 12.23 -2.35
N PHE A 203 -0.44 13.52 -2.04
CA PHE A 203 0.74 13.97 -1.31
C PHE A 203 0.75 13.49 0.15
N THR A 204 -0.36 13.64 0.87
CA THR A 204 -0.46 13.18 2.25
C THR A 204 -0.40 11.66 2.35
N LEU A 205 -0.97 10.94 1.38
CA LEU A 205 -0.84 9.48 1.30
C LEU A 205 0.62 9.07 1.13
N ARG A 206 1.32 9.62 0.13
CA ARG A 206 2.76 9.34 -0.06
C ARG A 206 3.56 9.58 1.22
N ARG A 207 3.31 10.72 1.87
CA ARG A 207 4.00 11.10 3.10
C ARG A 207 3.72 10.11 4.24
N ALA A 208 2.50 9.63 4.36
CA ALA A 208 2.13 8.65 5.37
C ALA A 208 2.81 7.30 5.12
N VAL A 209 2.88 6.82 3.87
CA VAL A 209 3.64 5.61 3.49
C VAL A 209 5.10 5.72 3.93
N VAL A 210 5.79 6.80 3.55
CA VAL A 210 7.22 6.99 3.89
C VAL A 210 7.43 7.02 5.41
N LYS A 211 6.57 7.75 6.14
CA LYS A 211 6.65 7.80 7.61
C LYS A 211 6.40 6.42 8.23
N LEU A 212 5.44 5.67 7.71
CA LEU A 212 5.09 4.36 8.25
C LEU A 212 6.19 3.33 7.99
N PHE A 213 6.83 3.32 6.82
CA PHE A 213 8.01 2.48 6.56
C PHE A 213 9.13 2.75 7.58
N ALA A 214 9.47 4.03 7.80
CA ALA A 214 10.48 4.39 8.78
C ALA A 214 10.09 3.99 10.22
N ALA A 215 8.82 4.16 10.59
CA ALA A 215 8.33 3.76 11.91
C ALA A 215 8.32 2.25 12.11
N PHE A 216 8.04 1.49 11.05
CA PHE A 216 8.10 0.03 11.06
C PHE A 216 9.52 -0.48 11.28
N ASP A 217 10.51 0.08 10.58
CA ASP A 217 11.93 -0.22 10.79
C ASP A 217 12.38 0.09 12.24
N GLN A 218 11.91 1.20 12.81
CA GLN A 218 12.19 1.53 14.21
C GLN A 218 11.53 0.54 15.17
N TRP A 219 10.29 0.13 14.89
CA TRP A 219 9.57 -0.85 15.69
C TRP A 219 10.26 -2.21 15.65
N LEU A 220 10.66 -2.70 14.47
CA LEU A 220 11.42 -3.95 14.30
C LEU A 220 12.68 -3.95 15.15
N ALA A 221 13.48 -2.88 15.06
CA ALA A 221 14.70 -2.75 15.85
C ALA A 221 14.41 -2.79 17.37
N ASN A 222 13.34 -2.13 17.83
CA ASN A 222 12.96 -2.11 19.24
C ASN A 222 12.54 -3.50 19.77
N VAL A 223 11.97 -4.35 18.91
CA VAL A 223 11.60 -5.73 19.27
C VAL A 223 12.70 -6.75 18.92
N GLY A 224 13.91 -6.29 18.58
CA GLY A 224 15.08 -7.14 18.33
C GLY A 224 15.06 -7.86 16.98
N LEU A 225 14.27 -7.36 16.01
CA LEU A 225 14.19 -7.90 14.66
C LEU A 225 15.01 -7.05 13.67
N ALA A 226 15.44 -7.69 12.57
CA ALA A 226 16.15 -7.00 11.50
C ALA A 226 15.21 -6.02 10.78
N GLN A 227 15.75 -4.86 10.42
CA GLN A 227 15.04 -3.84 9.65
C GLN A 227 14.84 -4.31 8.21
N THR A 228 13.76 -3.87 7.56
CA THR A 228 13.44 -4.21 6.17
C THR A 228 14.02 -3.21 5.18
N HIS A 229 14.30 -1.97 5.61
CA HIS A 229 14.78 -0.90 4.75
C HIS A 229 13.90 -0.69 3.51
N HIS A 230 12.57 -0.75 3.71
CA HIS A 230 11.59 -0.58 2.64
C HIS A 230 11.75 0.73 1.87
N ASN A 231 12.29 1.77 2.51
CA ASN A 231 12.58 3.04 1.88
C ASN A 231 13.61 2.93 0.72
N GLN A 232 14.42 1.88 0.68
CA GLN A 232 15.36 1.61 -0.42
C GLN A 232 14.86 0.47 -1.32
N PHE A 233 14.29 -0.59 -0.75
CA PHE A 233 13.79 -1.76 -1.49
C PHE A 233 12.59 -1.43 -2.38
N VAL A 234 11.65 -0.62 -1.86
CA VAL A 234 10.38 -0.30 -2.52
C VAL A 234 10.52 0.98 -3.34
N THR A 235 10.15 0.93 -4.61
CA THR A 235 9.99 2.14 -5.42
C THR A 235 8.60 2.71 -5.18
N LEU A 236 8.50 3.91 -4.62
CA LEU A 236 7.23 4.61 -4.39
C LEU A 236 7.11 5.80 -5.33
N ASP A 237 6.00 5.91 -6.06
CA ASP A 237 5.75 7.02 -6.98
C ASP A 237 5.97 8.40 -6.34
N GLY A 238 6.56 9.31 -7.11
CA GLY A 238 6.82 10.68 -6.68
C GLY A 238 5.58 11.56 -6.81
N VAL A 239 5.30 12.39 -5.78
CA VAL A 239 4.26 13.42 -5.84
C VAL A 239 4.90 14.80 -5.72
N PHE A 240 4.73 15.63 -6.75
CA PHE A 240 5.47 16.87 -6.94
C PHE A 240 4.56 18.10 -6.85
N SER A 241 5.06 19.21 -6.32
CA SER A 241 4.44 20.53 -6.52
C SER A 241 4.68 21.05 -7.92
N GLN A 242 3.83 21.96 -8.39
CA GLN A 242 4.02 22.66 -9.66
C GLN A 242 5.42 23.29 -9.78
N ARG A 243 5.98 23.84 -8.69
CA ARG A 243 7.36 24.36 -8.70
C ARG A 243 8.38 23.26 -8.95
N GLN A 244 8.22 22.10 -8.31
CA GLN A 244 9.16 20.99 -8.42
C GLN A 244 9.20 20.40 -9.83
N THR A 245 8.10 20.46 -10.59
CA THR A 245 8.08 19.98 -11.99
C THR A 245 9.07 20.71 -12.88
N HIS A 246 9.47 21.94 -12.52
CA HIS A 246 10.46 22.72 -13.24
C HIS A 246 11.91 22.54 -12.75
N LEU A 247 12.12 21.79 -11.67
CA LEU A 247 13.45 21.55 -11.12
C LEU A 247 14.14 20.39 -11.82
N GLU A 248 15.47 20.37 -11.71
CA GLU A 248 16.30 19.28 -12.21
C GLU A 248 16.34 18.12 -11.21
N VAL A 249 16.64 16.92 -11.70
CA VAL A 249 16.77 15.70 -10.87
C VAL A 249 17.73 15.92 -9.70
N ARG A 250 18.89 16.57 -9.91
CA ARG A 250 19.87 16.85 -8.85
C ARG A 250 19.35 17.73 -7.72
N GLN A 251 18.30 18.50 -7.94
CA GLN A 251 17.74 19.38 -6.91
C GLN A 251 16.77 18.62 -6.01
N LEU A 252 16.20 17.51 -6.49
CA LEU A 252 15.18 16.74 -5.78
C LEU A 252 15.68 15.39 -5.26
N PHE A 253 16.63 14.78 -5.95
CA PHE A 253 17.06 13.41 -5.71
C PHE A 253 18.58 13.31 -5.59
N GLN A 254 19.00 12.29 -4.84
CA GLN A 254 20.34 11.72 -4.90
C GLN A 254 20.24 10.33 -5.51
N ILE A 255 21.20 9.97 -6.36
CA ILE A 255 21.25 8.64 -6.98
C ILE A 255 22.31 7.83 -6.24
N LEU A 256 21.88 6.74 -5.61
CA LEU A 256 22.73 5.81 -4.87
C LEU A 256 22.91 4.52 -5.68
N HIS A 257 24.11 3.94 -5.66
CA HIS A 257 24.31 2.57 -6.13
C HIS A 257 23.73 1.61 -5.09
N SER A 258 22.71 0.85 -5.49
CA SER A 258 22.05 -0.09 -4.59
C SER A 258 22.92 -1.31 -4.35
N GLU A 259 22.85 -1.87 -3.13
CA GLU A 259 23.39 -3.19 -2.84
C GLU A 259 22.55 -4.31 -3.49
N LEU A 260 21.30 -3.99 -3.85
CA LEU A 260 20.38 -4.86 -4.58
C LEU A 260 20.55 -4.71 -6.10
N THR A 261 20.08 -5.71 -6.84
CA THR A 261 20.11 -5.68 -8.31
C THR A 261 18.73 -5.49 -8.90
N LEU A 262 18.68 -5.21 -10.21
CA LEU A 262 17.43 -5.13 -10.96
C LEU A 262 16.77 -6.49 -11.02
N ARG A 263 15.46 -6.53 -10.72
CA ARG A 263 14.66 -7.76 -10.75
C ARG A 263 14.72 -8.48 -12.09
N ASP A 264 14.54 -7.73 -13.19
CA ASP A 264 14.31 -8.26 -14.53
C ASP A 264 15.56 -8.88 -15.17
N ASN A 265 16.72 -8.30 -14.94
CA ASN A 265 17.96 -8.69 -15.63
C ASN A 265 19.16 -8.87 -14.70
N LYS A 266 18.97 -8.73 -13.38
CA LYS A 266 19.96 -8.96 -12.33
C LYS A 266 21.22 -8.07 -12.45
N ARG A 267 21.16 -6.98 -13.21
CA ARG A 267 22.27 -6.00 -13.32
C ARG A 267 22.26 -5.04 -12.13
N SER A 268 23.39 -4.37 -11.91
CA SER A 268 23.50 -3.29 -10.91
C SER A 268 22.36 -2.29 -11.04
N ALA A 269 21.73 -1.99 -9.90
CA ALA A 269 20.66 -1.01 -9.81
C ALA A 269 21.16 0.28 -9.16
N TYR A 270 20.57 1.40 -9.58
CA TYR A 270 20.78 2.70 -8.96
C TYR A 270 19.44 3.29 -8.56
N ILE A 271 19.29 3.66 -7.30
CA ILE A 271 18.01 4.14 -6.76
C ILE A 271 18.04 5.67 -6.60
N GLY A 272 16.94 6.31 -6.99
CA GLY A 272 16.70 7.73 -6.80
C GLY A 272 16.05 8.01 -5.46
N LEU A 273 16.85 8.37 -4.46
CA LEU A 273 16.36 8.71 -3.12
C LEU A 273 15.96 10.18 -3.08
N GLY A 274 14.74 10.46 -2.63
CA GLY A 274 14.30 11.83 -2.39
C GLY A 274 15.17 12.51 -1.35
N LYS A 275 15.70 13.70 -1.63
CA LYS A 275 16.60 14.40 -0.68
C LYS A 275 15.93 14.73 0.65
N ASN A 276 14.62 14.96 0.62
CA ASN A 276 13.85 15.37 1.80
C ASN A 276 13.36 14.20 2.65
N ASP A 277 13.22 13.00 2.08
CA ASP A 277 12.50 11.90 2.71
C ASP A 277 13.22 10.55 2.59
N GLN A 278 14.33 10.49 1.85
CA GLN A 278 15.17 9.31 1.65
C GLN A 278 14.40 8.09 1.14
N GLN A 279 13.29 8.31 0.44
CA GLN A 279 12.50 7.25 -0.19
C GLN A 279 12.93 7.05 -1.64
N ASN A 280 13.17 5.80 -2.01
CA ASN A 280 13.38 5.38 -3.39
C ASN A 280 12.12 5.67 -4.21
N THR A 281 12.29 6.51 -5.24
CA THR A 281 11.22 6.97 -6.14
C THR A 281 11.41 6.47 -7.58
N PHE A 282 12.61 6.01 -7.94
CA PHE A 282 12.88 5.43 -9.26
C PHE A 282 14.13 4.55 -9.23
N VAL A 283 14.19 3.57 -10.13
CA VAL A 283 15.35 2.69 -10.29
C VAL A 283 15.90 2.81 -11.70
N LEU A 284 17.23 2.94 -11.82
CA LEU A 284 17.94 3.09 -13.08
C LEU A 284 18.89 1.92 -13.32
N SER A 285 19.02 1.54 -14.59
CA SER A 285 20.12 0.73 -15.09
C SER A 285 21.16 1.65 -15.72
N ALA A 286 22.42 1.52 -15.32
CA ALA A 286 23.50 2.34 -15.88
C ALA A 286 24.39 1.53 -16.84
N PRO A 287 25.03 2.18 -17.84
CA PRO A 287 26.00 1.51 -18.70
C PRO A 287 27.16 0.87 -17.92
N GLN A 288 27.63 -0.29 -18.40
CA GLN A 288 28.74 -1.00 -17.76
C GLN A 288 30.08 -0.25 -17.90
N ALA A 289 30.34 0.35 -19.06
CA ALA A 289 31.58 1.09 -19.30
C ALA A 289 31.64 2.36 -18.43
N GLU A 290 32.71 2.53 -17.66
CA GLU A 290 32.85 3.58 -16.64
C GLU A 290 32.67 5.00 -17.20
N LYS A 291 33.33 5.32 -18.33
CA LYS A 291 33.21 6.63 -18.97
C LYS A 291 31.76 6.93 -19.40
N GLN A 292 31.09 5.95 -20.00
CA GLN A 292 29.69 6.08 -20.40
C GLN A 292 28.77 6.22 -19.19
N ARG A 293 29.11 5.57 -18.07
CA ARG A 293 28.36 5.66 -16.82
C ARG A 293 28.46 7.05 -16.18
N ALA A 294 29.65 7.64 -16.17
CA ALA A 294 29.85 9.00 -15.66
C ALA A 294 29.04 10.03 -16.48
N ASP A 295 29.09 9.93 -17.80
CA ASP A 295 28.33 10.81 -18.69
C ASP A 295 26.81 10.57 -18.57
N PHE A 296 26.39 9.31 -18.41
CA PHE A 296 25.00 8.95 -18.12
C PHE A 296 24.48 9.65 -16.87
N PHE A 297 25.18 9.57 -15.73
CA PHE A 297 24.70 10.22 -14.50
C PHE A 297 24.74 11.75 -14.59
N LYS A 298 25.76 12.35 -15.22
CA LYS A 298 25.77 13.80 -15.48
C LYS A 298 24.53 14.23 -16.26
N GLN A 299 24.14 13.47 -17.28
CA GLN A 299 22.95 13.75 -18.08
C GLN A 299 21.67 13.57 -17.27
N ILE A 300 21.54 12.52 -16.45
CA ILE A 300 20.36 12.31 -15.60
C ILE A 300 20.21 13.45 -14.60
N TYR A 301 21.28 13.81 -13.90
CA TYR A 301 21.25 14.86 -12.87
C TYR A 301 20.87 16.24 -13.41
N GLY A 302 21.24 16.54 -14.65
CA GLY A 302 20.90 17.80 -15.32
C GLY A 302 19.54 17.82 -16.03
N GLN A 303 18.80 16.71 -16.06
CA GLN A 303 17.47 16.69 -16.67
C GLN A 303 16.45 17.37 -15.76
N LYS A 304 15.53 18.11 -16.37
CA LYS A 304 14.29 18.54 -15.72
C LYS A 304 13.46 17.32 -15.32
N ILE A 305 12.83 17.35 -14.15
CA ILE A 305 12.13 16.18 -13.61
C ILE A 305 11.00 15.69 -14.53
N THR A 306 10.28 16.60 -15.21
CA THR A 306 9.22 16.21 -16.16
C THR A 306 9.75 15.35 -17.30
N ASP A 307 10.90 15.76 -17.84
CA ASP A 307 11.50 15.14 -19.02
C ASP A 307 12.12 13.80 -18.62
N PHE A 308 12.72 13.77 -17.43
CA PHE A 308 13.24 12.54 -16.82
C PHE A 308 12.11 11.51 -16.62
N LEU A 309 11.02 11.88 -15.94
CA LEU A 309 9.91 10.95 -15.66
C LEU A 309 9.29 10.43 -16.95
N GLN A 310 9.05 11.31 -17.94
CA GLN A 310 8.55 10.91 -19.25
C GLN A 310 9.48 9.92 -19.95
N LYS A 311 10.80 10.17 -19.94
CA LYS A 311 11.81 9.30 -20.56
C LYS A 311 11.92 7.94 -19.87
N GLN A 312 11.69 7.89 -18.56
CA GLN A 312 11.69 6.64 -17.78
C GLN A 312 10.31 5.96 -17.77
N HIS A 313 9.31 6.50 -18.46
CA HIS A 313 7.92 6.02 -18.42
C HIS A 313 7.34 5.96 -16.99
N LEU A 314 7.77 6.87 -16.12
CA LEU A 314 7.29 7.00 -14.75
C LEU A 314 6.11 8.00 -14.69
N PRO A 315 5.14 7.79 -13.79
CA PRO A 315 4.01 8.70 -13.65
C PRO A 315 4.46 10.06 -13.11
N LEU A 316 3.86 11.13 -13.64
CA LEU A 316 3.98 12.49 -13.11
C LEU A 316 2.75 12.80 -12.25
N LEU A 317 2.88 12.72 -10.93
CA LEU A 317 1.81 13.03 -9.99
C LEU A 317 2.03 14.43 -9.41
N ILE A 318 1.00 15.27 -9.45
CA ILE A 318 1.05 16.66 -8.98
C ILE A 318 0.12 16.84 -7.78
N ARG A 319 0.59 17.54 -6.74
CA ARG A 319 -0.20 17.94 -5.57
C ARG A 319 -0.89 19.29 -5.74
#